data_AF-A0A8J2TTQ0-F1
#
_entry.id   AF-A0A8J2TTQ0-F1
#
_cell.length_a   1.000
_cell.length_b   1.000
_cell.length_c   1.000
_cell.angle_alpha   90.00
_cell.angle_beta   90.00
_cell.angle_gamma   90.00
#
_symmetry.space_group_name_H-M   'P 1'
#
loop_
_entity.id
_entity.type
_entity.pdbx_description
1 polymer ?
#
loop_
_entity_poly.entity_id
_entity_poly.type
_entity_poly.pdbx_seq_one_letter_code
_entity_poly.pdbx_strand_id
1 'polypeptide(L)'
;MFFGIAIDFPFVTENVMTKQIQLDRVKFWRDNGVLFCKVQNSDNGQVIKKDNINDYIKAITTLSNGEYYPLLIDFRDVDNKDTISQVRLLANNTELKSVILSKSFVVNSAFMQFMLVVLHGIYDPIIPNKVFKNFESAFQYSVEINQIFNAHS
;
A
#
# COMPACT_ATOMS: atom_id res chain seq x y z
N MET A 1 -40.34 3.81 38.15
CA MET A 1 -39.38 3.12 37.26
C MET A 1 -39.28 3.98 36.00
N PHE A 2 -38.37 4.96 36.00
CA PHE A 2 -38.21 5.90 34.88
C PHE A 2 -37.07 5.40 33.99
N PHE A 3 -37.39 5.19 32.71
CA PHE A 3 -36.45 4.76 31.69
C PHE A 3 -35.44 5.87 31.37
N GLY A 4 -34.18 5.48 31.22
CA GLY A 4 -33.05 6.38 30.97
C GLY A 4 -33.16 7.10 29.63
N ILE A 5 -32.70 8.34 29.62
CA ILE A 5 -32.55 9.16 28.42
C ILE A 5 -31.23 8.72 27.77
N ALA A 6 -31.31 8.01 26.64
CA ALA A 6 -30.17 7.86 25.75
C ALA A 6 -29.95 9.20 25.05
N ILE A 7 -28.83 9.84 25.34
CA ILE A 7 -28.39 11.05 24.64
C ILE A 7 -27.68 10.54 23.39
N ASP A 8 -28.39 10.51 22.26
CA ASP A 8 -27.78 10.25 20.96
C ASP A 8 -26.85 11.41 20.63
N PHE A 9 -25.54 11.19 20.78
CA PHE A 9 -24.56 12.00 20.08
C PHE A 9 -24.65 11.64 18.60
N PRO A 10 -24.95 12.59 17.68
CA PRO A 10 -24.74 12.33 16.28
C PRO A 10 -23.24 12.10 16.08
N PHE A 11 -22.87 10.86 15.79
CA PHE A 11 -21.53 10.51 15.34
C PHE A 11 -21.29 11.27 14.03
N VAL A 12 -20.57 12.39 14.14
CA VAL A 12 -20.04 13.12 13.01
C VAL A 12 -19.11 12.18 12.26
N THR A 13 -19.56 11.65 11.13
CA THR A 13 -18.65 11.14 10.11
C THR A 13 -18.49 12.24 9.09
N GLU A 14 -17.49 13.08 9.35
CA GLU A 14 -16.94 13.99 8.36
C GLU A 14 -16.49 13.16 7.16
N ASN A 15 -17.26 13.21 6.07
CA ASN A 15 -16.90 12.58 4.80
C ASN A 15 -15.79 13.45 4.18
N VAL A 16 -14.58 13.34 4.72
CA VAL A 16 -13.39 13.92 4.10
C VAL A 16 -13.18 13.13 2.81
N MET A 17 -13.53 13.74 1.68
CA MET A 17 -13.35 13.20 0.34
C MET A 17 -11.90 12.73 0.17
N THR A 18 -11.66 11.43 0.36
CA THR A 18 -10.33 10.84 0.18
C THR A 18 -9.97 10.97 -1.30
N LYS A 19 -8.99 11.84 -1.59
CA LYS A 19 -8.48 12.02 -2.95
C LYS A 19 -8.00 10.65 -3.45
N GLN A 20 -8.65 10.17 -4.51
CA GLN A 20 -8.31 8.91 -5.17
C GLN A 20 -7.78 9.21 -6.57
N ILE A 21 -6.72 8.49 -6.96
CA ILE A 21 -6.15 8.55 -8.31
C ILE A 21 -6.25 7.15 -8.93
N GLN A 22 -6.73 7.06 -10.17
CA GLN A 22 -6.75 5.83 -10.95
C GLN A 22 -5.77 5.96 -12.11
N LEU A 23 -4.87 4.99 -12.27
CA LEU A 23 -4.04 4.83 -13.46
C LEU A 23 -4.23 3.43 -14.01
N ASP A 24 -4.83 3.31 -15.20
CA ASP A 24 -5.22 2.03 -15.79
C ASP A 24 -6.01 1.16 -14.77
N ARG A 25 -5.47 0.00 -14.39
CA ARG A 25 -6.08 -0.92 -13.44
C ARG A 25 -5.53 -0.77 -12.01
N VAL A 26 -4.93 0.37 -11.69
CA VAL A 26 -4.35 0.63 -10.36
C VAL A 26 -5.01 1.83 -9.69
N LYS A 27 -5.46 1.59 -8.47
CA LYS A 27 -6.07 2.59 -7.59
C LYS A 27 -5.11 3.04 -6.53
N PHE A 28 -5.01 4.35 -6.35
CA PHE A 28 -4.26 4.98 -5.29
C PHE A 28 -5.16 5.85 -4.44
N TRP A 29 -5.01 5.75 -3.13
CA TRP A 29 -5.64 6.66 -2.18
C TRP A 29 -4.78 6.73 -0.92
N ARG A 30 -5.07 7.71 -0.07
CA ARG A 30 -4.48 7.82 1.26
C ARG A 30 -5.58 7.72 2.29
N ASP A 31 -5.35 6.90 3.30
CA ASP A 31 -6.25 6.79 4.44
C ASP A 31 -5.46 6.36 5.68
N ASN A 32 -5.85 6.85 6.86
CA ASN A 32 -5.24 6.49 8.15
C ASN A 32 -3.70 6.54 8.18
N GLY A 33 -3.10 7.54 7.51
CA GLY A 33 -1.63 7.68 7.45
C GLY A 33 -0.93 6.61 6.61
N VAL A 34 -1.64 5.96 5.70
CA VAL A 34 -1.11 4.93 4.79
C VAL A 34 -1.48 5.30 3.34
N LEU A 35 -0.51 5.16 2.44
CA LEU A 35 -0.77 5.19 1.00
C LEU A 35 -1.15 3.78 0.56
N PHE A 36 -2.27 3.67 -0.13
CA PHE A 36 -2.74 2.42 -0.70
C PHE A 36 -2.52 2.42 -2.20
N CYS A 37 -2.11 1.27 -2.71
CA CYS A 37 -1.98 0.95 -4.12
C CYS A 37 -2.68 -0.39 -4.34
N LYS A 38 -3.86 -0.40 -4.97
CA LYS A 38 -4.57 -1.64 -5.29
C LYS A 38 -4.50 -1.92 -6.78
N VAL A 39 -3.92 -3.04 -7.16
CA VAL A 39 -3.96 -3.53 -8.54
C VAL A 39 -5.21 -4.37 -8.73
N GLN A 40 -5.99 -4.06 -9.76
CA GLN A 40 -7.28 -4.68 -10.04
C GLN A 40 -7.17 -5.59 -11.25
N ASN A 41 -7.74 -6.80 -11.17
CA ASN A 41 -8.03 -7.69 -12.29
C ASN A 41 -6.93 -7.74 -13.38
N SER A 42 -5.83 -8.44 -13.07
CA SER A 42 -4.67 -8.57 -13.98
C SER A 42 -4.73 -9.76 -14.93
N ASP A 43 -5.90 -10.23 -15.35
CA ASP A 43 -6.04 -11.45 -16.18
C ASP A 43 -5.26 -11.40 -17.53
N ASN A 44 -4.67 -10.25 -17.87
CA ASN A 44 -3.96 -9.98 -19.13
C ASN A 44 -2.57 -9.33 -18.91
N GLY A 45 -1.72 -9.89 -18.06
CA GLY A 45 -0.32 -9.47 -17.95
C GLY A 45 -0.06 -8.29 -17.00
N GLN A 46 1.23 -8.00 -16.80
CA GLN A 46 1.73 -6.94 -15.92
C GLN A 46 1.01 -5.60 -16.11
N VAL A 47 0.41 -5.10 -15.03
CA VAL A 47 -0.26 -3.79 -14.99
C VAL A 47 0.77 -2.68 -14.78
N ILE A 48 1.68 -2.89 -13.84
CA ILE A 48 2.78 -1.97 -13.53
C ILE A 48 4.00 -2.37 -14.35
N LYS A 49 4.43 -1.47 -15.22
CA LYS A 49 5.53 -1.67 -16.17
C LYS A 49 6.60 -0.62 -15.93
N LYS A 50 7.82 -0.91 -16.39
CA LYS A 50 8.93 0.05 -16.31
C LYS A 50 8.58 1.37 -17.02
N ASP A 51 7.85 1.30 -18.13
CA ASP A 51 7.52 2.47 -18.94
C ASP A 51 6.46 3.39 -18.29
N ASN A 52 5.65 2.88 -17.36
CA ASN A 52 4.59 3.66 -16.70
C ASN A 52 4.88 3.93 -15.22
N ILE A 53 5.97 3.42 -14.65
CA ILE A 53 6.27 3.56 -13.20
C ILE A 53 6.35 5.02 -12.74
N ASN A 54 6.77 5.94 -13.61
CA ASN A 54 6.89 7.35 -13.27
C ASN A 54 5.52 8.00 -12.98
N ASP A 55 4.46 7.54 -13.65
CA ASP A 55 3.11 8.03 -13.39
C ASP A 55 2.60 7.55 -12.02
N TYR A 56 3.04 6.37 -11.59
CA TYR A 56 2.72 5.79 -10.29
C TYR A 56 3.40 6.58 -9.17
N ILE A 57 4.67 6.90 -9.37
CA ILE A 57 5.44 7.73 -8.44
C ILE A 57 4.81 9.13 -8.35
N LYS A 58 4.39 9.72 -9.47
CA LYS A 58 3.64 11.00 -9.48
C LYS A 58 2.32 10.92 -8.73
N ALA A 59 1.56 9.82 -8.88
CA ALA A 59 0.31 9.64 -8.14
C ALA A 59 0.57 9.56 -6.62
N ILE A 60 1.59 8.79 -6.22
CA ILE A 60 2.04 8.67 -4.83
C ILE A 60 2.44 10.04 -4.28
N THR A 61 3.35 10.76 -4.93
CA THR A 61 3.82 12.08 -4.46
C THR A 61 2.69 13.11 -4.40
N THR A 62 1.75 13.05 -5.35
CA THR A 62 0.55 13.91 -5.37
C THR A 62 -0.40 13.64 -4.19
N LEU A 63 -0.48 12.38 -3.73
CA LEU A 63 -1.27 11.99 -2.57
C LEU A 63 -0.54 12.28 -1.24
N SER A 64 0.78 12.24 -1.25
CA SER A 64 1.61 12.52 -0.08
C SER A 64 1.83 14.01 0.19
N ASN A 65 1.62 14.88 -0.80
CA ASN A 65 1.87 16.33 -0.68
C ASN A 65 3.29 16.67 -0.16
N GLY A 66 4.29 15.91 -0.61
CA GLY A 66 5.70 16.11 -0.23
C GLY A 66 6.13 15.44 1.09
N GLU A 67 5.20 14.84 1.84
CA GLU A 67 5.51 14.04 3.02
C GLU A 67 5.81 12.58 2.66
N TYR A 68 6.33 11.82 3.63
CA TYR A 68 6.64 10.40 3.47
C TYR A 68 5.59 9.58 4.20
N TYR A 69 5.04 8.58 3.53
CA TYR A 69 4.08 7.64 4.11
C TYR A 69 4.48 6.20 3.78
N PRO A 70 4.09 5.21 4.60
CA PRO A 70 4.18 3.80 4.22
C PRO A 70 3.26 3.52 3.02
N LEU A 71 3.71 2.65 2.11
CA LEU A 71 2.96 2.25 0.93
C LEU A 71 2.53 0.79 1.04
N LEU A 72 1.22 0.56 1.07
CA LEU A 72 0.60 -0.77 1.04
C LEU A 72 0.12 -1.09 -0.38
N ILE A 73 0.67 -2.16 -0.95
CA ILE A 73 0.44 -2.60 -2.33
C ILE A 73 -0.33 -3.92 -2.32
N ASP A 74 -1.56 -3.91 -2.81
CA ASP A 74 -2.46 -5.06 -2.85
C ASP A 74 -2.45 -5.72 -4.24
N PHE A 75 -1.89 -6.93 -4.30
CA PHE A 75 -1.79 -7.80 -5.47
C PHE A 75 -2.73 -9.01 -5.38
N ARG A 76 -3.72 -9.02 -4.48
CA ARG A 76 -4.62 -10.19 -4.35
C ARG A 76 -5.44 -10.48 -5.61
N ASP A 77 -5.70 -9.46 -6.43
CA ASP A 77 -6.44 -9.56 -7.70
C ASP A 77 -5.49 -9.72 -8.92
N VAL A 78 -4.24 -10.16 -8.69
CA VAL A 78 -3.19 -10.32 -9.71
C VAL A 78 -2.73 -11.77 -9.75
N ASP A 79 -2.40 -12.27 -10.95
CA ASP A 79 -1.87 -13.63 -11.08
C ASP A 79 -0.47 -13.77 -10.45
N ASN A 80 -0.11 -15.01 -10.10
CA ASN A 80 1.15 -15.28 -9.40
C ASN A 80 2.40 -14.94 -10.21
N LYS A 81 2.37 -15.17 -11.52
CA LYS A 81 3.53 -14.95 -12.41
C LYS A 81 3.82 -13.45 -12.49
N ASP A 82 2.78 -12.66 -12.68
CA ASP A 82 2.87 -11.21 -12.76
C ASP A 82 3.21 -10.59 -11.41
N THR A 83 2.65 -11.12 -10.31
CA THR A 83 2.96 -10.66 -8.94
C THR A 83 4.47 -10.66 -8.67
N ILE A 84 5.20 -11.72 -9.05
CA ILE A 84 6.67 -11.77 -8.83
C ILE A 84 7.38 -10.63 -9.56
N SER A 85 7.03 -10.41 -10.83
CA SER A 85 7.67 -9.38 -11.66
C SER A 85 7.37 -7.97 -11.16
N GLN A 86 6.11 -7.69 -10.79
CA GLN A 86 5.67 -6.38 -10.31
C GLN A 86 6.24 -6.06 -8.92
N VAL A 87 6.26 -7.04 -8.01
CA VAL A 87 6.88 -6.89 -6.69
C VAL A 87 8.37 -6.58 -6.83
N ARG A 88 9.11 -7.29 -7.70
CA ARG A 88 10.53 -7.01 -7.94
C ARG A 88 10.76 -5.62 -8.53
N LEU A 89 9.93 -5.20 -9.49
CA LEU A 89 10.00 -3.87 -10.06
C LEU A 89 9.86 -2.79 -8.98
N LEU A 90 8.82 -2.90 -8.14
CA LEU A 90 8.52 -1.92 -7.09
C LEU A 90 9.52 -1.95 -5.93
N ALA A 91 9.92 -3.14 -5.49
CA ALA A 91 10.86 -3.30 -4.39
C ALA A 91 12.23 -2.69 -4.70
N ASN A 92 12.65 -2.72 -5.97
CA ASN A 92 13.98 -2.27 -6.40
C ASN A 92 13.99 -0.88 -7.06
N ASN A 93 12.84 -0.21 -7.19
CA ASN A 93 12.78 1.11 -7.82
C ASN A 93 13.30 2.22 -6.86
N THR A 94 14.43 2.84 -7.19
CA THR A 94 15.08 3.86 -6.36
C THR A 94 14.26 5.14 -6.20
N GLU A 95 13.57 5.59 -7.25
CA GLU A 95 12.75 6.80 -7.20
C GLU A 95 11.57 6.60 -6.25
N LEU A 96 10.92 5.44 -6.30
CA LEU A 96 9.87 5.08 -5.35
C LEU A 96 10.41 5.06 -3.92
N LYS A 97 11.58 4.44 -3.69
CA LYS A 97 12.22 4.43 -2.35
C LYS A 97 12.46 5.84 -1.80
N SER A 98 12.71 6.81 -2.67
CA SER A 98 12.98 8.20 -2.27
C SER A 98 11.74 9.02 -1.90
N VAL A 99 10.53 8.45 -1.98
CA VAL A 99 9.27 9.19 -1.73
C VAL A 99 8.31 8.49 -0.75
N ILE A 100 8.74 7.40 -0.12
CA ILE A 100 7.92 6.60 0.82
C ILE A 100 8.75 6.09 2.01
N LEU A 101 8.09 5.77 3.13
CA LEU A 101 8.74 5.26 4.35
C LEU A 101 9.04 3.75 4.30
N SER A 102 8.10 2.97 3.77
CA SER A 102 8.17 1.51 3.73
C SER A 102 7.27 0.95 2.62
N LYS A 103 7.47 -0.33 2.27
CA LYS A 103 6.59 -1.06 1.35
C LYS A 103 6.04 -2.30 2.03
N SER A 104 4.73 -2.43 2.06
CA SER A 104 4.05 -3.67 2.43
C SER A 104 3.30 -4.22 1.22
N PHE A 105 3.46 -5.51 0.94
CA PHE A 105 2.83 -6.18 -0.19
C PHE A 105 1.81 -7.20 0.32
N VAL A 106 0.60 -7.20 -0.23
CA VAL A 106 -0.43 -8.20 0.03
C VAL A 106 -0.55 -9.10 -1.19
N VAL A 107 -0.38 -10.41 -1.02
CA VAL A 107 -0.42 -11.39 -2.10
C VAL A 107 -1.53 -12.42 -1.88
N ASN A 108 -1.97 -13.07 -2.96
CA ASN A 108 -3.12 -13.98 -2.96
C ASN A 108 -2.88 -15.33 -2.25
N SER A 109 -1.64 -15.72 -1.94
CA SER A 109 -1.32 -17.06 -1.44
C SER A 109 -0.08 -17.09 -0.53
N ALA A 110 -0.07 -18.05 0.40
CA ALA A 110 1.09 -18.29 1.28
C ALA A 110 2.33 -18.72 0.49
N PHE A 111 2.13 -19.48 -0.60
CA PHE A 111 3.21 -19.87 -1.51
C PHE A 111 3.88 -18.63 -2.12
N MET A 112 3.10 -17.65 -2.58
CA MET A 112 3.65 -16.40 -3.09
C MET A 112 4.41 -15.60 -2.04
N GLN A 113 3.87 -15.51 -0.82
CA GLN A 113 4.56 -14.87 0.30
C GLN A 113 5.93 -15.53 0.55
N PHE A 114 5.97 -16.85 0.63
CA PHE A 114 7.21 -17.62 0.82
C PHE A 114 8.19 -17.42 -0.34
N MET A 115 7.73 -17.57 -1.58
CA MET A 115 8.56 -17.40 -2.78
C MET A 115 9.22 -16.03 -2.82
N LEU A 116 8.45 -14.96 -2.55
CA LEU A 116 8.99 -13.61 -2.57
C LEU A 116 10.03 -13.37 -1.47
N VAL A 117 9.81 -13.91 -0.26
CA VAL A 117 10.78 -13.82 0.84
C VAL A 117 12.07 -14.56 0.53
N VAL A 118 12.00 -15.76 -0.04
CA VAL A 118 13.18 -16.58 -0.37
C VAL A 118 13.98 -16.00 -1.52
N LEU A 119 13.33 -15.38 -2.51
CA LEU A 119 13.99 -14.99 -3.77
C LEU A 119 14.98 -13.81 -3.67
N HIS A 120 15.33 -13.32 -2.48
CA HIS A 120 16.19 -12.13 -2.20
C HIS A 120 15.78 -10.82 -2.88
N GLY A 121 14.94 -10.85 -3.92
CA GLY A 121 14.60 -9.70 -4.77
C GLY A 121 13.70 -8.65 -4.14
N ILE A 122 13.28 -8.86 -2.89
CA ILE A 122 12.52 -7.89 -2.09
C ILE A 122 13.29 -7.43 -0.86
N TYR A 123 14.42 -8.06 -0.53
CA TYR A 123 15.20 -7.67 0.62
C TYR A 123 15.87 -6.33 0.31
N ASP A 124 15.52 -5.33 1.11
CA ASP A 124 16.06 -3.99 1.00
C ASP A 124 16.59 -3.60 2.40
N PRO A 125 17.92 -3.41 2.54
CA PRO A 125 18.51 -3.09 3.83
C PRO A 125 18.22 -1.65 4.27
N ILE A 126 17.67 -0.81 3.38
CA ILE A 126 17.46 0.62 3.60
C ILE A 126 15.99 0.93 3.85
N ILE A 127 15.09 0.51 2.95
CA ILE A 127 13.63 0.71 3.11
C ILE A 127 12.98 -0.62 3.52
N PRO A 128 12.27 -0.69 4.66
CA PRO A 128 11.59 -1.91 5.08
C PRO A 128 10.58 -2.39 4.01
N ASN A 129 10.81 -3.61 3.52
CA ASN A 129 9.92 -4.30 2.60
C ASN A 129 9.38 -5.56 3.28
N LYS A 130 8.06 -5.74 3.29
CA LYS A 130 7.45 -6.93 3.90
C LYS A 130 6.27 -7.45 3.08
N VAL A 131 6.16 -8.77 2.98
CA VAL A 131 5.11 -9.45 2.21
C VAL A 131 4.17 -10.18 3.18
N PHE A 132 2.88 -10.03 2.94
CA PHE A 132 1.80 -10.56 3.75
C PHE A 132 0.79 -11.31 2.88
N LYS A 133 0.20 -12.36 3.44
CA LYS A 133 -1.00 -13.00 2.87
C LYS A 133 -2.29 -12.25 3.24
N ASN A 134 -2.26 -11.55 4.38
CA ASN A 134 -3.43 -10.91 4.97
C ASN A 134 -3.30 -9.39 4.90
N PHE A 135 -4.35 -8.72 4.41
CA PHE A 135 -4.39 -7.27 4.28
C PHE A 135 -4.31 -6.55 5.63
N GLU A 136 -5.03 -7.03 6.64
CA GLU A 136 -5.04 -6.46 8.00
C GLU A 136 -3.62 -6.44 8.57
N SER A 137 -2.87 -7.53 8.45
CA SER A 137 -1.49 -7.58 8.93
C SER A 137 -0.57 -6.60 8.19
N ALA A 138 -0.78 -6.39 6.89
CA ALA A 138 -0.02 -5.40 6.12
C ALA A 138 -0.39 -3.96 6.51
N PHE A 139 -1.68 -3.72 6.77
CA PHE A 139 -2.18 -2.42 7.22
C PHE A 139 -1.65 -2.06 8.60
N GLN A 140 -1.78 -2.96 9.58
CA GLN A 140 -1.24 -2.76 10.94
C GLN A 140 0.26 -2.46 10.91
N TYR A 141 1.03 -3.25 10.17
CA TYR A 141 2.46 -2.98 9.98
C TYR A 141 2.74 -1.60 9.38
N SER A 142 1.93 -1.16 8.42
CA SER A 142 2.11 0.16 7.78
C SER A 142 1.82 1.28 8.77
N VAL A 143 0.72 1.18 9.52
CA VAL A 143 0.35 2.13 10.58
C VAL A 143 1.44 2.22 11.64
N GLU A 144 1.95 1.08 12.13
CA GLU A 144 3.03 1.04 13.12
C GLU A 144 4.29 1.77 12.63
N ILE A 145 4.71 1.54 11.37
CA ILE A 145 5.87 2.24 10.79
C ILE A 145 5.63 3.75 10.74
N ASN A 146 4.44 4.19 10.32
CA ASN A 146 4.10 5.60 10.29
C ASN A 146 4.13 6.24 11.68
N GLN A 147 3.59 5.54 12.69
CA GLN A 147 3.61 6.00 14.09
C GLN A 147 5.04 6.11 14.62
N ILE A 148 5.90 5.11 14.36
CA ILE A 148 7.30 5.13 14.77
C ILE A 148 8.02 6.33 14.14
N PHE A 149 7.83 6.59 12.84
CA PHE A 149 8.45 7.72 12.16
C PHE A 149 8.00 9.07 12.74
N ASN A 150 6.68 9.25 12.93
CA ASN A 150 6.13 10.49 13.45
C ASN A 150 6.41 10.71 14.95
N ALA A 151 6.72 9.67 15.71
CA ALA A 151 7.16 9.80 17.10
C ALA A 151 8.61 10.31 17.22
N HIS A 152 9.40 10.27 16.14
CA HIS A 152 10.82 10.68 16.10
C HIS A 152 11.08 11.88 15.17
N SER A 153 10.02 12.48 14.60
CA SER A 153 10.09 13.66 13.70
C SER A 153 9.65 14.92 14.44
#